data_AF-A0A6B0V4W6-F1
#
_entry.id   AF-A0A6B0V4W6-F1
#
_cell.length_a   1.000
_cell.length_b   1.000
_cell.length_c   1.000
_cell.angle_alpha   90.00
_cell.angle_beta   90.00
_cell.angle_gamma   90.00
#
_symmetry.space_group_name_H-M   'P 1'
#
loop_
_entity.id
_entity.type
_entity.pdbx_description
1 polymer ?
#
loop_
_entity_poly.entity_id
_entity_poly.type
_entity_poly.pdbx_seq_one_letter_code
_entity_poly.pdbx_strand_id
1 'polypeptide(L)'
;MFRRYIITMPLYLLLIGKCHINASQRHKSVRSFESFLNKFVRTVQEEMHERLNTSMYHLQMPDHLDSVSGRRIQLGKDRLARIFGLSFKFGRSGNCGRYIEKGKNTLRCPVKFDDLLIQLPLLDNEQTVYVAHVTVKGALDFRQDRNGTTFHRFILLNQQYEMRNSNGKPVNPPPAPYCLKAKSRSGLKAVLQKKLENLIVKGEFKNAVLSALKRMQQTKDMIGSKTSITFL
;
A
#
# COMPACT_ATOMS: atom_id res chain seq x y z
N MET A 1 14.99 27.65 -25.81
CA MET A 1 16.43 27.74 -25.42
C MET A 1 16.63 26.98 -24.11
N PHE A 2 17.05 25.72 -24.14
CA PHE A 2 17.22 24.90 -22.92
C PHE A 2 18.63 25.11 -22.36
N ARG A 3 18.74 25.73 -21.18
CA ARG A 3 20.00 25.77 -20.43
C ARG A 3 20.28 24.37 -19.88
N ARG A 4 21.27 23.68 -20.45
CA ARG A 4 21.87 22.48 -19.86
C ARG A 4 22.77 22.92 -18.70
N TYR A 5 22.47 22.48 -17.49
CA TYR A 5 23.38 22.59 -16.36
C TYR A 5 24.26 21.33 -16.33
N ILE A 6 25.55 21.50 -16.61
CA ILE A 6 26.56 20.47 -16.37
C ILE A 6 26.99 20.65 -14.91
N ILE A 7 26.54 19.76 -14.02
CA ILE A 7 27.02 19.72 -12.64
C ILE A 7 28.32 18.89 -12.65
N THR A 8 29.46 19.57 -12.73
CA THR A 8 30.77 18.97 -12.50
C THR A 8 30.95 18.74 -11.00
N MET A 9 30.56 17.54 -10.55
CA MET A 9 30.79 17.14 -9.16
C MET A 9 32.21 16.55 -9.04
N PRO A 10 33.09 17.08 -8.17
CA PRO A 10 34.45 16.58 -8.04
C PRO A 10 34.45 15.11 -7.60
N LEU A 11 35.34 14.31 -8.19
CA LEU A 11 35.43 12.86 -7.98
C LEU A 11 35.52 12.47 -6.49
N TYR A 12 36.13 13.32 -5.67
CA TYR A 12 36.20 13.16 -4.22
C TYR A 12 34.84 13.21 -3.52
N LEU A 13 33.89 14.04 -3.95
CA LEU A 13 32.54 14.06 -3.37
C LEU A 13 31.74 12.82 -3.77
N LEU A 14 31.95 12.29 -4.99
CA LEU A 14 31.40 11.00 -5.40
C LEU A 14 32.02 9.85 -4.60
N LEU A 15 33.33 9.90 -4.33
CA LEU A 15 34.04 8.90 -3.53
C LEU A 15 33.63 8.97 -2.05
N ILE A 16 33.49 10.16 -1.47
CA ILE A 16 32.97 10.37 -0.11
C ILE A 16 31.52 9.87 -0.02
N GLY A 17 30.68 10.21 -1.00
CA GLY A 17 29.31 9.69 -1.10
C GLY A 17 29.28 8.17 -1.22
N LYS A 18 30.11 7.57 -2.07
CA LYS A 18 30.22 6.11 -2.25
C LYS A 18 30.80 5.43 -1.01
N CYS A 19 31.71 6.06 -0.29
CA CYS A 19 32.24 5.60 0.99
C CYS A 19 31.19 5.68 2.11
N HIS A 20 30.39 6.75 2.20
CA HIS A 20 29.28 6.82 3.16
C HIS A 20 28.14 5.85 2.82
N ILE A 21 27.81 5.66 1.54
CA ILE A 21 26.84 4.66 1.07
C ILE A 21 27.36 3.24 1.35
N ASN A 22 28.64 2.94 1.07
CA ASN A 22 29.22 1.63 1.37
C ASN A 22 29.41 1.40 2.88
N ALA A 23 29.75 2.43 3.66
CA ALA A 23 29.87 2.33 5.12
C ALA A 23 28.51 2.14 5.79
N SER A 24 27.47 2.84 5.32
CA SER A 24 26.08 2.61 5.77
C SER A 24 25.53 1.26 5.34
N GLN A 25 25.91 0.73 4.17
CA GLN A 25 25.61 -0.65 3.75
C GLN A 25 26.40 -1.72 4.54
N ARG A 26 27.55 -1.36 5.09
CA ARG A 26 28.37 -2.23 5.98
C ARG A 26 27.90 -2.24 7.43
N HIS A 27 27.00 -1.36 7.84
CA HIS A 27 26.30 -1.51 9.11
C HIS A 27 25.38 -2.73 9.04
N LYS A 28 25.73 -3.81 9.76
CA LYS A 28 24.93 -5.05 9.89
C LYS A 28 23.45 -4.78 10.18
N SER A 29 23.14 -3.67 10.87
CA SER A 29 21.79 -3.21 11.16
C SER A 29 20.98 -2.82 9.91
N VAL A 30 21.55 -2.08 8.95
CA VAL A 30 20.83 -1.62 7.74
C VAL A 30 20.46 -2.79 6.83
N ARG A 31 21.41 -3.71 6.58
CA ARG A 31 21.13 -4.97 5.86
C ARG A 31 20.11 -5.84 6.59
N SER A 32 20.11 -5.84 7.93
CA SER A 32 19.08 -6.59 8.69
C SER A 32 17.70 -5.94 8.59
N PHE A 33 17.59 -4.61 8.46
CA PHE A 33 16.30 -3.92 8.30
C PHE A 33 15.69 -4.13 6.92
N GLU A 34 16.48 -4.06 5.86
CA GLU A 34 15.99 -4.34 4.50
C GLU A 34 15.56 -5.81 4.37
N SER A 35 16.37 -6.74 4.90
CA SER A 35 16.01 -8.15 4.96
C SER A 35 14.76 -8.39 5.81
N PHE A 36 14.61 -7.69 6.92
CA PHE A 36 13.40 -7.75 7.76
C PHE A 36 12.18 -7.27 6.98
N LEU A 37 12.24 -6.09 6.35
CA LEU A 37 11.09 -5.53 5.63
C LEU A 37 10.70 -6.41 4.43
N ASN A 38 11.67 -6.96 3.71
CA ASN A 38 11.40 -7.88 2.61
C ASN A 38 10.67 -9.14 3.09
N LYS A 39 11.17 -9.76 4.15
CA LYS A 39 10.53 -10.92 4.76
C LYS A 39 9.14 -10.55 5.28
N PHE A 40 9.02 -9.41 5.96
CA PHE A 40 7.75 -8.92 6.52
C PHE A 40 6.71 -8.69 5.44
N VAL A 41 7.05 -7.97 4.36
CA VAL A 41 6.15 -7.74 3.23
C VAL A 41 5.69 -9.06 2.64
N ARG A 42 6.61 -10.00 2.40
CA ARG A 42 6.27 -11.33 1.89
C ARG A 42 5.33 -12.09 2.84
N THR A 43 5.60 -12.07 4.14
CA THR A 43 4.71 -12.70 5.12
C THR A 43 3.33 -12.03 5.15
N VAL A 44 3.24 -10.70 5.02
CA VAL A 44 1.95 -10.01 4.88
C VAL A 44 1.21 -10.45 3.61
N GLN A 45 1.92 -10.63 2.50
CA GLN A 45 1.34 -11.13 1.25
C GLN A 45 0.78 -12.56 1.42
N GLU A 46 1.54 -13.45 2.07
CA GLU A 46 1.12 -14.83 2.39
C GLU A 46 -0.11 -14.84 3.32
N GLU A 47 -0.08 -14.09 4.41
CA GLU A 47 -1.21 -13.97 5.35
C GLU A 47 -2.46 -13.38 4.68
N MET A 48 -2.27 -12.39 3.79
CA MET A 48 -3.37 -11.84 3.00
C MET A 48 -3.95 -12.87 2.04
N HIS A 49 -3.10 -13.67 1.39
CA HIS A 49 -3.54 -14.71 0.48
C HIS A 49 -4.35 -15.79 1.21
N GLU A 50 -3.84 -16.28 2.35
CA GLU A 50 -4.51 -17.28 3.19
C GLU A 50 -5.87 -16.75 3.72
N ARG A 51 -5.91 -15.51 4.22
CA ARG A 51 -7.14 -14.90 4.77
C ARG A 51 -8.20 -14.64 3.72
N LEU A 52 -7.80 -14.15 2.55
CA LEU A 52 -8.74 -13.88 1.47
C LEU A 52 -9.25 -15.18 0.84
N ASN A 53 -8.45 -16.26 0.89
CA ASN A 53 -8.70 -17.59 0.31
C ASN A 53 -9.18 -17.55 -1.16
N THR A 54 -8.95 -16.41 -1.82
CA THR A 54 -9.42 -16.07 -3.16
C THR A 54 -8.48 -15.00 -3.71
N SER A 55 -8.37 -14.93 -5.04
CA SER A 55 -7.62 -13.86 -5.71
C SER A 55 -8.36 -12.51 -5.72
N MET A 56 -9.59 -12.48 -5.18
CA MET A 56 -10.58 -11.44 -5.43
C MET A 56 -11.41 -11.12 -4.19
N TYR A 57 -11.26 -9.89 -3.68
CA TYR A 57 -12.07 -9.41 -2.57
C TYR A 57 -13.33 -8.72 -3.07
N HIS A 58 -14.48 -9.10 -2.51
CA HIS A 58 -15.77 -8.56 -2.89
C HIS A 58 -16.06 -7.29 -2.10
N LEU A 59 -16.45 -6.23 -2.81
CA LEU A 59 -16.77 -4.94 -2.24
C LEU A 59 -18.20 -4.56 -2.62
N GLN A 60 -19.09 -4.51 -1.62
CA GLN A 60 -20.43 -4.01 -1.81
C GLN A 60 -20.42 -2.48 -2.04
N MET A 61 -20.86 -2.07 -3.22
CA MET A 61 -21.07 -0.67 -3.60
C MET A 61 -22.42 -0.16 -3.05
N PRO A 62 -22.53 1.16 -2.80
CA PRO A 62 -23.81 1.77 -2.43
C PRO A 62 -24.82 1.65 -3.57
N ASP A 63 -26.08 1.84 -3.23
CA ASP A 63 -27.22 1.76 -4.14
C ASP A 63 -27.11 2.75 -5.31
N HIS A 64 -26.47 3.90 -5.07
CA HIS A 64 -26.26 4.94 -6.06
C HIS A 64 -24.88 5.58 -5.90
N LEU A 65 -24.44 6.26 -6.97
CA LEU A 65 -23.28 7.14 -6.97
C LEU A 65 -23.69 8.53 -7.47
N ASP A 66 -23.02 9.56 -6.93
CA ASP A 66 -23.18 10.92 -7.43
C ASP A 66 -22.23 11.18 -8.60
N SER A 67 -22.79 11.69 -9.70
CA SER A 67 -22.01 12.23 -10.81
C SER A 67 -21.35 13.57 -10.44
N VAL A 68 -20.50 14.10 -11.34
CA VAL A 68 -19.80 15.38 -11.15
C VAL A 68 -20.76 16.57 -10.97
N SER A 69 -21.94 16.51 -11.58
CA SER A 69 -23.00 17.54 -11.44
C SER A 69 -23.86 17.36 -10.19
N GLY A 70 -23.60 16.34 -9.36
CA GLY A 70 -24.39 16.04 -8.17
C GLY A 70 -25.66 15.21 -8.46
N ARG A 71 -25.91 14.83 -9.71
CA ARG A 71 -27.01 13.90 -10.04
C ARG A 71 -26.71 12.52 -9.48
N ARG A 72 -27.66 11.96 -8.71
CA ARG A 72 -27.65 10.57 -8.25
C ARG A 72 -27.93 9.62 -9.42
N ILE A 73 -27.10 8.61 -9.56
CA ILE A 73 -27.22 7.56 -10.58
C ILE A 73 -27.27 6.23 -9.85
N GLN A 74 -28.37 5.49 -10.00
CA GLN A 74 -28.52 4.17 -9.41
C GLN A 74 -27.50 3.21 -10.01
N LEU A 75 -26.86 2.41 -9.17
CA LEU A 75 -26.17 1.21 -9.60
C LEU A 75 -27.23 0.13 -9.75
N GLY A 76 -27.16 -0.66 -10.83
CA GLY A 76 -28.12 -1.73 -11.14
C GLY A 76 -28.21 -2.79 -10.04
N LYS A 77 -28.95 -3.89 -10.28
CA LYS A 77 -29.19 -4.92 -9.24
C LYS A 77 -27.89 -5.56 -8.73
N ASP A 78 -26.92 -5.83 -9.61
CA ASP A 78 -25.59 -6.28 -9.20
C ASP A 78 -24.72 -5.06 -8.86
N ARG A 79 -24.43 -4.87 -7.57
CA ARG A 79 -23.65 -3.75 -7.04
C ARG A 79 -22.32 -4.21 -6.45
N LEU A 80 -21.82 -5.35 -6.93
CA LEU A 80 -20.64 -5.96 -6.39
C LEU A 80 -19.40 -5.54 -7.20
N ALA A 81 -18.52 -4.77 -6.57
CA ALA A 81 -17.19 -4.50 -7.09
C ALA A 81 -16.22 -5.61 -6.64
N ARG A 82 -15.17 -5.84 -7.43
CA ARG A 82 -14.19 -6.90 -7.18
C ARG A 82 -12.79 -6.29 -7.16
N ILE A 83 -12.07 -6.47 -6.05
CA ILE A 83 -10.71 -5.96 -5.87
C ILE A 83 -9.73 -7.11 -6.07
N PHE A 84 -8.79 -6.94 -6.99
CA PHE A 84 -7.70 -7.87 -7.26
C PHE A 84 -6.37 -7.25 -6.84
N GLY A 85 -5.43 -8.10 -6.43
CA GLY A 85 -4.06 -7.69 -6.13
C GLY A 85 -3.77 -7.40 -4.66
N LEU A 86 -4.74 -7.50 -3.74
CA LEU A 86 -4.52 -7.20 -2.33
C LEU A 86 -3.41 -8.04 -1.68
N SER A 87 -3.27 -9.30 -2.08
CA SER A 87 -2.25 -10.21 -1.54
C SER A 87 -0.91 -10.14 -2.26
N PHE A 88 -0.81 -9.65 -3.50
CA PHE A 88 0.43 -9.75 -4.30
C PHE A 88 0.93 -8.41 -4.87
N LYS A 89 0.12 -7.35 -4.87
CA LYS A 89 0.53 -5.99 -5.26
C LYS A 89 1.02 -5.15 -4.09
N PHE A 90 0.90 -5.66 -2.87
CA PHE A 90 1.49 -5.03 -1.69
C PHE A 90 3.01 -5.15 -1.73
N GLY A 91 3.73 -4.05 -1.52
CA GLY A 91 5.19 -4.04 -1.60
C GLY A 91 5.82 -2.89 -0.83
N ARG A 92 7.16 -2.93 -0.71
CA ARG A 92 7.92 -1.78 -0.21
C ARG A 92 7.90 -0.62 -1.22
N SER A 93 7.94 0.61 -0.71
CA SER A 93 8.02 1.83 -1.51
C SER A 93 9.21 2.72 -1.09
N GLY A 94 10.29 2.10 -0.61
CA GLY A 94 11.48 2.79 -0.13
C GLY A 94 12.09 2.08 1.08
N ASN A 95 13.05 2.75 1.71
CA ASN A 95 13.74 2.24 2.89
C ASN A 95 13.03 2.69 4.17
N CYS A 96 13.11 1.88 5.23
CA CYS A 96 12.57 2.29 6.53
C CYS A 96 13.44 3.36 7.16
N GLY A 97 12.81 4.38 7.75
CA GLY A 97 13.45 5.40 8.57
C GLY A 97 13.13 5.20 10.05
N ARG A 98 14.06 5.57 10.93
CA ARG A 98 13.83 5.65 12.37
C ARG A 98 13.61 7.09 12.79
N TYR A 99 12.70 7.30 13.71
CA TYR A 99 12.46 8.61 14.32
C TYR A 99 11.88 8.44 15.73
N ILE A 100 11.92 9.50 16.52
CA ILE A 100 11.35 9.51 17.87
C ILE A 100 10.01 10.24 17.83
N GLU A 101 8.94 9.56 18.22
CA GLU A 101 7.60 10.14 18.32
C GLU A 101 7.14 10.04 19.78
N LYS A 102 6.90 11.19 20.42
CA LYS A 102 6.47 11.25 21.84
C LYS A 102 7.36 10.41 22.76
N GLY A 103 8.68 10.50 22.59
CA GLY A 103 9.68 9.77 23.39
C GLY A 103 9.79 8.27 23.06
N LYS A 104 9.11 7.76 22.03
CA LYS A 104 9.20 6.35 21.60
C LYS A 104 9.93 6.21 20.28
N ASN A 105 10.89 5.28 20.24
CA ASN A 105 11.56 4.88 19.02
C ASN A 105 10.53 4.26 18.06
N THR A 106 10.38 4.87 16.88
CA THR A 106 9.42 4.45 15.86
C THR A 106 10.15 4.18 14.56
N LEU A 107 9.86 3.03 13.96
CA LEU A 107 10.33 2.63 12.63
C LEU A 107 9.21 2.86 11.64
N ARG A 108 9.42 3.76 10.67
CA ARG A 108 8.49 4.02 9.56
C ARG A 108 8.99 3.35 8.31
N CYS A 109 8.19 2.45 7.76
CA CYS A 109 8.52 1.72 6.54
C CYS A 109 7.56 2.12 5.41
N PRO A 110 8.03 2.82 4.37
CA PRO A 110 7.21 3.16 3.21
C PRO A 110 6.76 1.90 2.46
N VAL A 111 5.47 1.82 2.15
CA VAL A 111 4.85 0.70 1.45
C VAL A 111 3.89 1.20 0.38
N LYS A 112 3.56 0.34 -0.57
CA LYS A 112 2.58 0.63 -1.61
C LYS A 112 1.73 -0.59 -1.94
N PHE A 113 0.55 -0.33 -2.46
CA PHE A 113 -0.15 -1.26 -3.33
C PHE A 113 -0.01 -0.74 -4.75
N ASP A 114 0.67 -1.52 -5.59
CA ASP A 114 1.00 -1.14 -6.96
C ASP A 114 -0.08 -1.67 -7.90
N ASP A 115 -0.90 -0.78 -8.45
CA ASP A 115 -1.90 -1.15 -9.47
C ASP A 115 -2.90 -2.23 -8.98
N LEU A 116 -3.63 -1.92 -7.91
CA LEU A 116 -4.82 -2.70 -7.52
C LEU A 116 -5.89 -2.53 -8.59
N LEU A 117 -6.52 -3.62 -8.98
CA LEU A 117 -7.60 -3.59 -9.96
C LEU A 117 -8.93 -3.65 -9.23
N ILE A 118 -9.76 -2.63 -9.38
CA ILE A 118 -11.14 -2.65 -8.88
C ILE A 118 -12.07 -2.72 -10.08
N GLN A 119 -12.51 -3.94 -10.38
CA GLN A 119 -13.57 -4.15 -11.36
C GLN A 119 -14.89 -3.61 -10.77
N LEU A 120 -15.50 -2.68 -11.47
CA LEU A 120 -16.76 -2.07 -11.06
C LEU A 120 -17.94 -2.95 -11.45
N PRO A 121 -19.10 -2.76 -10.82
CA PRO A 121 -20.33 -3.42 -11.24
C PRO A 121 -20.66 -3.09 -12.70
N LEU A 122 -21.46 -3.92 -13.35
CA LEU A 122 -21.97 -3.60 -14.67
C LEU A 122 -23.11 -2.58 -14.54
N LEU A 123 -23.10 -1.55 -15.38
CA LEU A 123 -24.22 -0.62 -15.46
C LEU A 123 -25.34 -1.24 -16.28
N ASP A 124 -26.59 -0.93 -15.93
CA ASP A 124 -27.75 -1.41 -16.69
C ASP A 124 -27.63 -0.97 -18.16
N ASN A 125 -27.83 -1.91 -19.08
CA ASN A 125 -27.73 -1.72 -20.54
C ASN A 125 -26.31 -1.44 -21.07
N GLU A 126 -25.26 -1.56 -20.26
CA GLU A 126 -23.87 -1.55 -20.75
C GLU A 126 -23.30 -2.97 -20.83
N GLN A 127 -22.49 -3.24 -21.86
CA GLN A 127 -21.73 -4.49 -21.99
C GLN A 127 -20.27 -4.33 -21.52
N THR A 128 -19.82 -3.09 -21.32
CA THR A 128 -18.43 -2.80 -20.96
C THR A 128 -18.25 -2.86 -19.46
N VAL A 129 -17.32 -3.71 -19.03
CA VAL A 129 -16.84 -3.72 -17.65
C VAL A 129 -15.73 -2.68 -17.51
N TYR A 130 -15.87 -1.79 -16.53
CA TYR A 130 -14.85 -0.81 -16.20
C TYR A 130 -14.02 -1.25 -15.01
N VAL A 131 -12.73 -0.91 -15.05
CA VAL A 131 -11.75 -1.27 -14.03
C VAL A 131 -11.05 0.00 -13.58
N ALA A 132 -11.15 0.30 -12.29
CA ALA A 132 -10.35 1.34 -11.67
C ALA A 132 -9.00 0.75 -11.25
N HIS A 133 -7.93 1.26 -11.86
CA HIS A 133 -6.55 0.99 -11.49
C HIS A 133 -6.16 1.93 -10.34
N VAL A 134 -5.79 1.35 -9.20
CA VAL A 134 -5.54 2.11 -7.97
C VAL A 134 -4.14 1.88 -7.45
N THR A 135 -3.37 2.96 -7.35
CA THR A 135 -2.08 2.95 -6.67
C THR A 135 -2.21 3.62 -5.32
N VAL A 136 -1.94 2.88 -4.25
CA VAL A 136 -1.98 3.38 -2.88
C VAL A 136 -0.56 3.46 -2.35
N LYS A 137 -0.12 4.65 -1.91
CA LYS A 137 1.14 4.83 -1.20
C LYS A 137 0.87 5.13 0.26
N GLY A 138 1.62 4.49 1.14
CA GLY A 138 1.51 4.68 2.58
C GLY A 138 2.79 4.37 3.32
N ALA A 139 2.70 4.31 4.63
CA ALA A 139 3.77 3.87 5.49
C ALA A 139 3.24 3.07 6.68
N LEU A 140 3.97 2.02 7.06
CA LEU A 140 3.74 1.30 8.30
C LEU A 140 4.60 1.90 9.40
N ASP A 141 3.98 2.35 10.48
CA ASP A 141 4.68 2.75 11.70
C ASP A 141 4.71 1.57 12.67
N PHE A 142 5.90 1.24 13.14
CA PHE A 142 6.12 0.27 14.21
C PHE A 142 6.79 0.95 15.39
N ARG A 143 6.28 0.70 16.60
CA ARG A 143 6.92 1.15 17.84
C ARG A 143 7.92 0.10 18.29
N GLN A 144 9.09 0.55 18.70
CA GLN A 144 10.12 -0.28 19.30
C GLN A 144 10.10 -0.04 20.82
N ASP A 145 9.88 -1.12 21.56
CA ASP A 145 9.91 -1.14 23.02
C ASP A 145 10.84 -2.25 23.51
N ARG A 146 10.98 -2.38 24.84
CA ARG A 146 11.82 -3.41 25.46
C ARG A 146 11.35 -4.84 25.14
N ASN A 147 10.08 -5.01 24.79
CA ASN A 147 9.45 -6.30 24.49
C ASN A 147 9.46 -6.61 22.98
N GLY A 148 9.98 -5.71 22.15
CA GLY A 148 10.20 -5.93 20.73
C GLY A 148 9.62 -4.82 19.85
N THR A 149 9.15 -5.21 18.67
CA THR A 149 8.57 -4.31 17.67
C THR A 149 7.08 -4.58 17.56
N THR A 150 6.26 -3.55 17.74
CA THR A 150 4.79 -3.63 17.67
C THR A 150 4.24 -2.75 16.55
N PHE A 151 3.22 -3.22 15.84
CA PHE A 151 2.53 -2.39 14.85
C PHE A 151 1.76 -1.27 15.54
N HIS A 152 1.98 -0.03 15.11
CA HIS A 152 1.30 1.14 15.65
C HIS A 152 0.15 1.58 14.74
N ARG A 153 0.45 1.86 13.48
CA ARG A 153 -0.55 2.34 12.51
C ARG A 153 -0.07 2.21 11.07
N PHE A 154 -1.02 2.22 10.15
CA PHE A 154 -0.79 2.52 8.75
C PHE A 154 -1.09 4.00 8.50
N ILE A 155 -0.18 4.71 7.84
CA ILE A 155 -0.36 6.10 7.40
C ILE A 155 -0.64 6.09 5.90
N LEU A 156 -1.83 6.52 5.50
CA LEU A 156 -2.16 6.74 4.11
C LEU A 156 -1.52 8.05 3.63
N LEU A 157 -0.71 7.99 2.57
CA LEU A 157 0.00 9.15 2.04
C LEU A 157 -0.61 9.65 0.74
N ASN A 158 -0.95 8.73 -0.17
CA ASN A 158 -1.52 9.09 -1.47
C ASN A 158 -2.34 7.94 -2.05
N GLN A 159 -3.37 8.27 -2.84
CA GLN A 159 -4.15 7.34 -3.65
C GLN A 159 -4.38 7.93 -5.04
N GLN A 160 -3.95 7.19 -6.06
CA GLN A 160 -4.13 7.54 -7.46
C GLN A 160 -5.09 6.55 -8.11
N TYR A 161 -5.94 7.07 -8.99
CA TYR A 161 -6.98 6.30 -9.68
C TYR A 161 -6.92 6.60 -11.16
N GLU A 162 -6.93 5.55 -11.98
CA GLU A 162 -7.06 5.62 -13.43
C GLU A 162 -8.20 4.70 -13.85
N MET A 163 -9.07 5.15 -14.77
CA MET A 163 -10.14 4.31 -15.28
C MET A 163 -9.71 3.64 -16.58
N ARG A 164 -9.94 2.33 -16.67
CA ARG A 164 -9.73 1.55 -17.89
C ARG A 164 -10.95 0.70 -18.19
N ASN A 165 -11.10 0.28 -19.44
CA ASN A 165 -12.07 -0.74 -19.80
C ASN A 165 -11.46 -2.15 -19.58
N SER A 166 -12.27 -3.19 -19.78
CA SER A 166 -11.85 -4.60 -19.66
C SER A 166 -10.66 -4.98 -20.55
N ASN A 167 -10.41 -4.24 -21.63
CA ASN A 167 -9.27 -4.45 -22.54
C ASN A 167 -8.00 -3.69 -22.08
N GLY A 168 -8.03 -3.06 -20.92
CA GLY A 168 -6.89 -2.31 -20.37
C GLY A 168 -6.62 -0.98 -21.07
N LYS A 169 -7.54 -0.48 -21.91
CA LYS A 169 -7.43 0.84 -22.54
C LYS A 169 -7.92 1.93 -21.58
N PRO A 170 -7.21 3.07 -21.45
CA PRO A 170 -7.68 4.21 -20.67
C PRO A 170 -9.04 4.71 -21.15
N VAL A 171 -9.92 5.06 -20.21
CA VAL A 171 -11.25 5.61 -20.50
C VAL A 171 -11.31 7.04 -19.97
N ASN A 172 -11.38 8.02 -20.87
CA ASN A 172 -11.49 9.42 -20.53
C ASN A 172 -12.37 10.18 -21.54
N PRO A 173 -13.53 10.74 -21.13
CA PRO A 173 -14.10 10.65 -19.79
C PRO A 173 -14.70 9.26 -19.52
N PRO A 174 -14.64 8.76 -18.27
CA PRO A 174 -15.42 7.60 -17.85
C PRO A 174 -16.92 7.91 -17.89
N PRO A 175 -17.80 6.88 -17.90
CA PRO A 175 -19.24 7.06 -17.77
C PRO A 175 -19.58 7.91 -16.54
N ALA A 176 -20.69 8.66 -16.63
CA ALA A 176 -21.13 9.57 -15.59
C ALA A 176 -21.10 9.00 -14.16
N PRO A 177 -21.60 7.77 -13.87
CA PRO A 177 -21.56 7.20 -12.51
C PRO A 177 -20.15 6.83 -12.05
N TYR A 178 -19.23 6.56 -12.98
CA TYR A 178 -17.86 6.13 -12.69
C TYR A 178 -16.84 7.26 -12.84
N CYS A 179 -17.30 8.50 -12.75
CA CYS A 179 -16.38 9.63 -12.76
C CYS A 179 -15.48 9.66 -11.52
N LEU A 180 -14.17 9.78 -11.76
CA LEU A 180 -13.15 9.87 -10.72
C LEU A 180 -12.87 11.31 -10.25
N LYS A 181 -13.53 12.32 -10.85
CA LYS A 181 -13.38 13.74 -10.46
C LYS A 181 -14.15 13.97 -9.15
N ALA A 182 -13.43 13.97 -8.03
CA ALA A 182 -14.00 14.11 -6.69
C ALA A 182 -14.65 15.49 -6.49
N LYS A 183 -15.98 15.54 -6.45
CA LYS A 183 -16.76 16.69 -5.95
C LYS A 183 -17.75 16.30 -4.84
N SER A 184 -18.29 15.07 -4.87
CA SER A 184 -19.21 14.55 -3.85
C SER A 184 -18.57 13.43 -3.01
N ARG A 185 -18.97 13.33 -1.74
CA ARG A 185 -18.64 12.23 -0.83
C ARG A 185 -19.26 10.89 -1.28
N SER A 186 -20.30 10.94 -2.10
CA SER A 186 -20.98 9.77 -2.68
C SER A 186 -20.57 9.49 -4.13
N GLY A 187 -19.59 10.24 -4.67
CA GLY A 187 -19.00 9.93 -5.98
C GLY A 187 -18.06 8.71 -5.91
N LEU A 188 -17.84 8.05 -7.05
CA LEU A 188 -17.07 6.80 -7.12
C LEU A 188 -15.72 6.89 -6.39
N LYS A 189 -14.90 7.90 -6.70
CA LYS A 189 -13.57 8.04 -6.10
C LYS A 189 -13.63 8.12 -4.57
N ALA A 190 -14.56 8.88 -4.00
CA ALA A 190 -14.70 9.03 -2.55
C ALA A 190 -15.18 7.72 -1.89
N VAL A 191 -16.11 7.03 -2.53
CA VAL A 191 -16.59 5.72 -2.07
C VAL A 191 -15.45 4.69 -2.08
N LEU A 192 -14.72 4.57 -3.19
CA LEU A 192 -13.59 3.65 -3.29
C LEU A 192 -12.48 3.99 -2.30
N GLN A 193 -12.14 5.26 -2.14
CA GLN A 193 -11.17 5.74 -1.15
C GLN A 193 -11.55 5.32 0.26
N LYS A 194 -12.78 5.60 0.69
CA LYS A 194 -13.26 5.23 2.03
C LYS A 194 -13.25 3.71 2.25
N LYS A 195 -13.66 2.93 1.24
CA LYS A 195 -13.69 1.46 1.33
C LYS A 195 -12.29 0.86 1.39
N LEU A 196 -11.36 1.32 0.55
CA LEU A 196 -9.95 0.89 0.59
C LEU A 196 -9.28 1.30 1.89
N GLU A 197 -9.51 2.52 2.37
CA GLU A 197 -8.96 2.96 3.65
C GLU A 197 -9.47 2.08 4.80
N ASN A 198 -10.76 1.77 4.84
CA ASN A 198 -11.31 0.85 5.83
C ASN A 198 -10.67 -0.54 5.74
N LEU A 199 -10.51 -1.10 4.54
CA LEU A 199 -9.86 -2.39 4.33
C LEU A 199 -8.41 -2.40 4.83
N ILE A 200 -7.67 -1.33 4.57
CA ILE A 200 -6.25 -1.19 4.93
C ILE A 200 -6.06 -0.90 6.42
N VAL A 201 -6.79 0.08 6.94
CA VAL A 201 -6.57 0.63 8.30
C VAL A 201 -7.32 -0.18 9.36
N LYS A 202 -8.48 -0.75 9.02
CA LYS A 202 -9.38 -1.41 9.98
C LYS A 202 -9.72 -2.86 9.63
N GLY A 203 -9.47 -3.29 8.40
CA GLY A 203 -9.90 -4.59 7.88
C GLY A 203 -8.78 -5.63 7.79
N GLU A 204 -8.95 -6.54 6.83
CA GLU A 204 -8.10 -7.73 6.66
C GLU A 204 -6.61 -7.42 6.53
N PHE A 205 -6.24 -6.31 5.89
CA PHE A 205 -4.84 -5.96 5.75
C PHE A 205 -4.17 -5.66 7.10
N LYS A 206 -4.84 -4.93 8.00
CA LYS A 206 -4.33 -4.70 9.36
C LYS A 206 -4.17 -6.03 10.09
N ASN A 207 -5.13 -6.94 9.94
CA ASN A 207 -5.08 -8.25 10.59
C ASN A 207 -3.92 -9.09 10.05
N ALA A 208 -3.68 -9.08 8.74
CA ALA A 208 -2.54 -9.73 8.12
C ALA A 208 -1.19 -9.13 8.58
N VAL A 209 -1.09 -7.81 8.70
CA VAL A 209 0.08 -7.10 9.25
C VAL A 209 0.38 -7.56 10.68
N LEU A 210 -0.64 -7.64 11.54
CA LEU A 210 -0.50 -8.12 12.92
C LEU A 210 -0.10 -9.60 12.99
N SER A 211 -0.73 -10.44 12.16
CA SER A 211 -0.45 -11.87 12.07
C SER A 211 0.98 -12.14 11.59
N ALA A 212 1.41 -11.44 10.52
CA ALA A 212 2.76 -11.52 9.99
C ALA A 212 3.82 -11.12 11.04
N LEU A 213 3.55 -10.05 11.81
CA LEU A 213 4.45 -9.62 12.87
C LEU A 213 4.59 -10.69 13.97
N LYS A 214 3.48 -11.31 14.38
CA LYS A 214 3.47 -12.41 15.35
C LYS A 214 4.24 -13.64 14.84
N ARG A 215 4.00 -14.05 13.59
CA ARG A 215 4.68 -15.18 12.95
C ARG A 215 6.19 -14.96 12.87
N MET A 216 6.62 -13.73 12.55
CA MET A 216 8.04 -13.38 12.54
C MET A 216 8.69 -13.35 13.92
N GLN A 217 7.94 -13.03 14.99
CA GLN A 217 8.43 -13.13 16.37
C GLN A 217 8.58 -14.60 16.79
N GLN A 218 7.58 -15.44 16.56
CA GLN A 218 7.63 -16.88 16.88
C GLN A 218 8.74 -17.63 16.13
N THR A 219 9.07 -17.20 14.90
CA THR A 219 10.17 -17.80 14.14
C THR A 219 11.54 -17.53 14.80
N LYS A 220 11.69 -16.47 15.62
CA LYS A 220 12.92 -16.26 16.42
C LYS A 220 12.99 -17.23 17.60
N ASP A 221 11.85 -17.61 18.16
CA ASP A 221 11.78 -18.54 19.30
C ASP A 221 11.99 -20.00 18.87
N MET A 222 11.71 -20.36 17.61
CA MET A 222 12.01 -21.69 17.05
C MET A 222 13.46 -21.86 16.55
N ILE A 223 14.26 -20.79 16.49
CA ILE A 223 15.71 -20.87 16.27
C ILE A 223 16.39 -20.78 17.65
N GLY A 224 16.14 -21.78 18.50
CA GLY A 224 16.78 -21.85 19.81
C GLY A 224 18.26 -22.25 19.69
N SER A 225 19.17 -21.27 19.74
CA SER A 225 20.55 -21.45 20.27
C SER A 225 21.32 -20.12 20.32
N LYS A 226 21.58 -19.64 21.54
CA LYS A 226 22.64 -18.68 21.94
C LYS A 226 23.11 -17.69 20.86
N THR A 227 22.39 -16.59 20.69
CA THR A 227 23.06 -15.30 20.45
C THR A 227 22.16 -14.18 20.94
N SER A 228 22.41 -13.71 22.15
CA SER A 228 21.86 -12.46 22.65
C SER A 228 22.28 -11.35 21.69
N ILE A 229 21.35 -10.84 20.89
CA ILE A 229 21.56 -9.58 20.19
C ILE A 229 21.25 -8.48 21.21
N THR A 230 22.28 -8.11 21.98
CA THR A 230 22.29 -6.87 22.75
C THR A 230 22.38 -5.73 21.75
N PHE A 231 21.30 -4.94 21.62
CA PHE A 231 21.36 -3.65 20.93
C PHE A 231 21.89 -2.62 21.92
N LEU A 232 23.18 -2.28 21.79
CA LEU A 232 23.75 -1.05 22.34
C LEU A 232 23.24 0.16 21.55
#